data_AF-A0A6N8HYT7-F1
#
_entry.id   AF-A0A6N8HYT7-F1
#
_cell.length_a   1.000
_cell.length_b   1.000
_cell.length_c   1.000
_cell.angle_alpha   90.00
_cell.angle_beta   90.00
_cell.angle_gamma   90.00
#
_symmetry.space_group_name_H-M   'P 1'
#
loop_
_entity.id
_entity.type
_entity.pdbx_description
1 polymer ?
#
loop_
_entity_poly.entity_id
_entity_poly.type
_entity_poly.pdbx_seq_one_letter_code
_entity_poly.pdbx_strand_id
1 'polypeptide(L)'
;MTGPDKKKLYPNENIKTVCYISNLPKRPNVEIGEYTYYSDNKKSPEKFYDNIEHHYEFLGDKLIIGKFCAIAEGVKFIMNGANHRMDGITTYPFNIFGSGWEKVTPTIEQLPFKGDTVIGNDVWIGQNVTIMPGIKIGDGAIIAANSTVVKSVEPYTIYGGNPAKFIKKRFSDEKVEFLLKLQWWNWSEEEIFNNLEKLTTGTGLEQLLNKSLDPGPFYHGTKADLKVGDLLEPGFSSNYGERKKANFIYFTATMDAAIWGAELAVGNQPGRIYQVEPTGTFENDPNLTDKKFPGNPTRSYRTKSPLRVVGEVLDWEGHAPEVLQNMLDNLEKLKRQGIEAIND
;
A
#
# COMPACT_ATOMS: atom_id res chain seq x y z
N MET A 1 -2.23 -2.63 26.40
CA MET A 1 -2.72 -3.68 25.48
C MET A 1 -2.85 -2.99 24.12
N THR A 2 -2.16 -3.48 23.09
CA THR A 2 -2.03 -2.85 21.75
C THR A 2 -3.10 -3.32 20.75
N GLY A 3 -4.07 -4.11 21.20
CA GLY A 3 -5.13 -4.65 20.36
C GLY A 3 -5.80 -5.87 20.99
N PRO A 4 -6.77 -6.49 20.30
CA PRO A 4 -7.35 -7.76 20.72
C PRO A 4 -6.29 -8.88 20.68
N ASP A 5 -6.43 -9.86 21.56
CA ASP A 5 -5.58 -11.05 21.54
C ASP A 5 -5.86 -11.86 20.26
N LYS A 6 -4.89 -11.86 19.35
CA LYS A 6 -4.98 -12.55 18.06
C LYS A 6 -5.10 -14.06 18.16
N LYS A 7 -4.87 -14.67 19.33
CA LYS A 7 -5.04 -16.11 19.57
C LYS A 7 -6.43 -16.47 20.08
N LYS A 8 -7.25 -15.49 20.49
CA LYS A 8 -8.64 -15.75 20.89
C LYS A 8 -9.49 -16.04 19.66
N LEU A 9 -10.35 -17.05 19.77
CA LEU A 9 -11.37 -17.33 18.75
C LEU A 9 -12.38 -16.18 18.65
N TYR A 10 -12.87 -15.69 19.80
CA TYR A 10 -13.76 -14.53 19.89
C TYR A 10 -12.99 -13.34 20.47
N PRO A 11 -12.43 -12.45 19.63
CA PRO A 11 -11.60 -11.34 20.10
C PRO A 11 -12.38 -10.31 20.92
N ASN A 12 -13.67 -10.15 20.65
CA ASN A 12 -14.60 -9.36 21.45
C ASN A 12 -15.65 -10.29 22.04
N GLU A 13 -15.60 -10.52 23.35
CA GLU A 13 -16.49 -11.49 24.01
C GLU A 13 -17.96 -11.10 23.97
N ASN A 14 -18.26 -9.81 23.72
CA ASN A 14 -19.62 -9.29 23.57
C ASN A 14 -20.19 -9.52 22.16
N ILE A 15 -19.38 -9.94 21.20
CA ILE A 15 -19.80 -10.16 19.80
C ILE A 15 -19.53 -11.62 19.44
N LYS A 16 -20.55 -12.46 19.57
CA LYS A 16 -20.47 -13.90 19.27
C LYS A 16 -20.75 -14.26 17.81
N THR A 17 -21.13 -13.27 17.00
CA THR A 17 -21.40 -13.46 15.57
C THR A 17 -20.16 -13.20 14.70
N VAL A 18 -19.00 -12.98 15.32
CA VAL A 18 -17.71 -12.74 14.66
C VAL A 18 -16.62 -13.54 15.37
N CYS A 19 -15.81 -14.29 14.63
CA CYS A 19 -14.65 -14.99 15.18
C CYS A 19 -13.42 -14.86 14.26
N TYR A 20 -12.21 -14.95 14.82
CA TYR A 20 -10.99 -15.09 14.04
C TYR A 20 -10.89 -16.51 13.49
N ILE A 21 -11.11 -16.66 12.18
CA ILE A 21 -11.10 -17.97 11.52
C ILE A 21 -9.70 -18.54 11.38
N SER A 22 -8.65 -17.73 11.57
CA SER A 22 -7.27 -18.18 11.73
C SER A 22 -7.07 -19.08 12.96
N ASN A 23 -7.96 -19.00 13.95
CA ASN A 23 -7.88 -19.73 15.22
C ASN A 23 -8.83 -20.94 15.28
N LEU A 24 -9.48 -21.30 14.17
CA LEU A 24 -10.24 -22.55 14.07
C LEU A 24 -9.29 -23.76 14.07
N PRO A 25 -9.79 -24.96 14.41
CA PRO A 25 -9.00 -26.19 14.29
C PRO A 25 -8.43 -26.32 12.88
N LYS A 26 -7.14 -26.69 12.76
CA LYS A 26 -6.49 -26.78 11.45
C LYS A 26 -7.23 -27.75 10.52
N ARG A 27 -7.38 -27.36 9.26
CA ARG A 27 -7.91 -28.18 8.17
C ARG A 27 -6.83 -28.37 7.09
N PRO A 28 -6.63 -29.58 6.53
CA PRO A 28 -5.70 -29.80 5.41
C PRO A 28 -5.98 -28.87 4.22
N ASN A 29 -4.92 -28.43 3.54
CA ASN A 29 -4.96 -27.57 2.36
C ASN A 29 -5.69 -26.22 2.54
N VAL A 30 -5.87 -25.75 3.78
CA VAL A 30 -6.44 -24.44 4.10
C VAL A 30 -5.46 -23.65 4.96
N GLU A 31 -5.07 -22.47 4.50
CA GLU A 31 -4.15 -21.55 5.17
C GLU A 31 -4.85 -20.21 5.39
N ILE A 32 -4.86 -19.68 6.62
CA ILE A 32 -5.59 -18.46 6.98
C ILE A 32 -4.69 -17.57 7.84
N GLY A 33 -4.51 -16.31 7.41
CA GLY A 33 -3.71 -15.31 8.11
C GLY A 33 -4.39 -14.77 9.37
N GLU A 34 -3.56 -14.34 10.33
CA GLU A 34 -3.98 -13.75 11.60
C GLU A 34 -4.95 -12.56 11.39
N TYR A 35 -5.81 -12.31 12.39
CA TYR A 35 -6.84 -11.26 12.41
C TYR A 35 -7.95 -11.35 11.36
N THR A 36 -7.86 -12.27 10.40
CA THR A 36 -8.93 -12.51 9.45
C THR A 36 -10.14 -13.09 10.16
N TYR A 37 -11.29 -12.44 9.99
CA TYR A 37 -12.53 -12.83 10.64
C TYR A 37 -13.60 -13.26 9.65
N TYR A 38 -14.49 -14.13 10.14
CA TYR A 38 -15.75 -14.44 9.50
C TYR A 38 -16.90 -14.01 10.42
N SER A 39 -17.93 -13.42 9.83
CA SER A 39 -19.17 -13.07 10.53
C SER A 39 -20.34 -13.93 10.03
N ASP A 40 -21.11 -14.50 10.95
CA ASP A 40 -22.31 -15.27 10.63
C ASP A 40 -23.34 -15.09 11.75
N ASN A 41 -24.50 -14.54 11.41
CA ASN A 41 -25.56 -14.28 12.37
C ASN A 41 -26.59 -15.43 12.44
N LYS A 42 -26.50 -16.44 11.57
CA LYS A 42 -27.53 -17.49 11.43
C LYS A 42 -27.11 -18.85 11.94
N LYS A 43 -25.89 -19.31 11.63
CA LYS A 43 -25.41 -20.64 12.02
C LYS A 43 -24.43 -20.54 13.18
N SER A 44 -23.24 -20.01 12.89
CA SER A 44 -22.15 -19.68 13.81
C SER A 44 -20.92 -19.37 12.96
N PRO A 45 -20.11 -18.35 13.31
CA PRO A 45 -18.89 -18.07 12.57
C PRO A 45 -17.85 -19.21 12.68
N GLU A 46 -17.98 -20.12 13.64
CA GLU A 46 -17.11 -21.31 13.75
C GLU A 46 -17.33 -22.32 12.62
N LYS A 47 -18.48 -22.26 11.94
CA LYS A 47 -18.84 -23.12 10.80
C LYS A 47 -18.27 -22.63 9.48
N PHE A 48 -17.25 -21.77 9.50
CA PHE A 48 -16.61 -21.22 8.30
C PHE A 48 -16.24 -22.31 7.28
N TYR A 49 -15.72 -23.46 7.72
CA TYR A 49 -15.32 -24.55 6.82
C TYR A 49 -16.46 -25.22 6.06
N ASP A 50 -17.71 -25.09 6.52
CA ASP A 50 -18.89 -25.57 5.79
C ASP A 50 -19.11 -24.78 4.50
N ASN A 51 -18.49 -23.59 4.39
CA ASN A 51 -18.55 -22.74 3.21
C ASN A 51 -17.46 -23.04 2.17
N ILE A 52 -16.56 -24.00 2.45
CA ILE A 52 -15.54 -24.46 1.50
C ILE A 52 -16.05 -25.76 0.87
N GLU A 53 -16.65 -25.61 -0.30
CA GLU A 53 -17.35 -26.68 -1.02
C GLU A 53 -16.41 -27.36 -2.03
N HIS A 54 -16.61 -28.67 -2.24
CA HIS A 54 -15.88 -29.47 -3.22
C HIS A 54 -14.35 -29.51 -3.07
N HIS A 55 -13.87 -29.40 -1.83
CA HIS A 55 -12.43 -29.43 -1.52
C HIS A 55 -12.01 -30.80 -1.06
N TYR A 56 -11.38 -31.56 -1.97
CA TYR A 56 -10.93 -32.92 -1.71
C TYR A 56 -9.41 -32.96 -1.58
N GLU A 57 -8.90 -33.53 -0.48
CA GLU A 57 -7.47 -33.53 -0.16
C GLU A 57 -6.59 -34.12 -1.28
N PHE A 58 -7.08 -35.16 -1.96
CA PHE A 58 -6.37 -35.84 -3.05
C PHE A 58 -6.16 -34.97 -4.29
N LEU A 59 -6.92 -33.88 -4.47
CA LEU A 59 -6.72 -32.92 -5.57
C LEU A 59 -5.57 -31.95 -5.30
N GLY A 60 -5.16 -31.81 -4.04
CA GLY A 60 -4.01 -31.00 -3.65
C GLY A 60 -4.19 -29.48 -3.80
N ASP A 61 -5.34 -29.00 -4.28
CA ASP A 61 -5.60 -27.57 -4.37
C ASP A 61 -5.75 -26.95 -2.99
N LYS A 62 -5.26 -25.72 -2.84
CA LYS A 62 -5.30 -24.98 -1.59
C LYS A 62 -6.30 -23.83 -1.62
N LEU A 63 -6.87 -23.55 -0.46
CA LEU A 63 -7.48 -22.26 -0.15
C LEU A 63 -6.52 -21.49 0.77
N ILE A 64 -6.02 -20.35 0.29
CA ILE A 64 -5.11 -19.49 1.02
C ILE A 64 -5.78 -18.14 1.23
N ILE A 65 -5.87 -17.68 2.47
CA ILE A 65 -6.46 -16.39 2.84
C ILE A 65 -5.45 -15.60 3.66
N GLY A 66 -5.17 -14.36 3.24
CA GLY A 66 -4.26 -13.47 3.94
C GLY A 66 -4.76 -12.99 5.31
N LYS A 67 -4.06 -12.02 5.86
CA LYS A 67 -4.34 -11.40 7.17
C LYS A 67 -5.36 -10.27 7.04
N PHE A 68 -6.02 -9.94 8.15
CA PHE A 68 -6.93 -8.80 8.27
C PHE A 68 -8.08 -8.77 7.24
N CYS A 69 -8.51 -9.93 6.74
CA CYS A 69 -9.65 -9.99 5.82
C CYS A 69 -10.98 -9.95 6.59
N ALA A 70 -11.98 -9.34 5.96
CA ALA A 70 -13.35 -9.22 6.44
C ALA A 70 -14.27 -10.10 5.59
N ILE A 71 -14.70 -11.24 6.12
CA ILE A 71 -15.55 -12.19 5.40
C ILE A 71 -16.95 -12.19 5.99
N ALA A 72 -17.92 -11.75 5.20
CA ALA A 72 -19.32 -11.69 5.62
C ALA A 72 -20.04 -13.04 5.49
N GLU A 73 -21.19 -13.15 6.13
CA GLU A 73 -22.03 -14.35 6.16
C GLU A 73 -22.33 -14.89 4.75
N GLY A 74 -22.35 -16.22 4.61
CA GLY A 74 -22.80 -16.89 3.39
C GLY A 74 -21.83 -16.81 2.20
N VAL A 75 -20.63 -16.25 2.40
CA VAL A 75 -19.54 -16.37 1.42
C VAL A 75 -19.24 -17.85 1.19
N LYS A 76 -19.05 -18.25 -0.08
CA LYS A 76 -18.72 -19.62 -0.49
C LYS A 76 -17.45 -19.67 -1.31
N PHE A 77 -16.64 -20.70 -1.07
CA PHE A 77 -15.47 -21.05 -1.86
C PHE A 77 -15.74 -22.36 -2.57
N ILE A 78 -15.87 -22.31 -3.90
CA ILE A 78 -15.99 -23.50 -4.72
C ILE A 78 -14.59 -23.94 -5.12
N MET A 79 -14.19 -25.14 -4.73
CA MET A 79 -12.87 -25.70 -5.00
C MET A 79 -12.90 -26.67 -6.21
N ASN A 80 -11.74 -27.19 -6.61
CA ASN A 80 -11.60 -27.87 -7.91
C ASN A 80 -12.40 -29.17 -8.05
N GLY A 81 -12.84 -29.77 -6.95
CA GLY A 81 -13.67 -30.98 -6.96
C GLY A 81 -15.06 -30.81 -7.58
N ALA A 82 -15.48 -29.57 -7.86
CA ALA A 82 -16.73 -29.28 -8.56
C ALA A 82 -16.63 -29.48 -10.08
N ASN A 83 -15.43 -29.58 -10.63
CA ASN A 83 -15.21 -29.58 -12.08
C ASN A 83 -15.36 -31.00 -12.65
N HIS A 84 -16.27 -31.15 -13.60
CA HIS A 84 -16.45 -32.40 -14.34
C HIS A 84 -15.48 -32.48 -15.52
N ARG A 85 -15.15 -33.69 -15.96
CA ARG A 85 -14.46 -33.94 -17.24
C ARG A 85 -15.32 -33.41 -18.41
N MET A 86 -14.71 -32.71 -19.38
CA MET A 86 -15.43 -31.98 -20.44
C MET A 86 -14.94 -32.24 -21.88
N ASP A 87 -13.92 -33.09 -22.07
CA ASP A 87 -13.39 -33.46 -23.39
C ASP A 87 -14.23 -34.52 -24.12
N GLY A 88 -15.12 -35.21 -23.41
CA GLY A 88 -16.04 -36.20 -23.96
C GLY A 88 -17.35 -35.63 -24.47
N ILE A 89 -18.21 -36.51 -24.99
CA ILE A 89 -19.58 -36.16 -25.44
C ILE A 89 -20.55 -35.84 -24.29
N THR A 90 -20.16 -36.12 -23.04
CA THR A 90 -20.98 -35.95 -21.85
C THR A 90 -20.10 -35.59 -20.66
N THR A 91 -20.66 -34.81 -19.73
CA THR A 91 -20.04 -34.49 -18.43
C THR A 91 -20.52 -35.40 -17.30
N TYR A 92 -21.37 -36.39 -17.58
CA TYR A 92 -21.93 -37.27 -16.56
C TYR A 92 -20.84 -38.12 -15.88
N PRO A 93 -20.73 -38.08 -14.53
CA PRO A 93 -19.63 -38.74 -13.81
C PRO A 93 -19.95 -40.22 -13.56
N PHE A 94 -20.00 -41.04 -14.62
CA PHE A 94 -20.34 -42.47 -14.49
C PHE A 94 -19.56 -43.19 -13.38
N ASN A 95 -18.27 -42.86 -13.22
CA ASN A 95 -17.37 -43.50 -12.29
C ASN A 95 -17.81 -43.44 -10.82
N ILE A 96 -18.58 -42.41 -10.41
CA ILE A 96 -18.96 -42.25 -8.99
C ILE A 96 -20.10 -43.19 -8.55
N PHE A 97 -20.79 -43.84 -9.49
CA PHE A 97 -21.92 -44.74 -9.19
C PHE A 97 -21.52 -46.22 -9.08
N GLY A 98 -20.27 -46.57 -9.38
CA GLY A 98 -19.72 -47.93 -9.25
C GLY A 98 -20.33 -48.94 -10.23
N SER A 99 -20.38 -50.21 -9.82
CA SER A 99 -20.94 -51.34 -10.62
C SER A 99 -20.27 -51.53 -11.99
N GLY A 100 -18.95 -51.38 -12.05
CA GLY A 100 -18.15 -51.49 -13.27
C GLY A 100 -18.05 -50.17 -14.06
N TRP A 101 -18.73 -49.10 -13.63
CA TRP A 101 -18.58 -47.78 -14.24
C TRP A 101 -17.34 -47.04 -13.77
N GLU A 102 -16.72 -47.47 -12.66
CA GLU A 102 -15.40 -47.03 -12.21
C GLU A 102 -14.29 -47.25 -13.26
N LYS A 103 -14.53 -48.08 -14.29
CA LYS A 103 -13.62 -48.29 -15.43
C LYS A 103 -13.28 -47.01 -16.22
N VAL A 104 -14.11 -45.96 -16.10
CA VAL A 104 -13.89 -44.65 -16.72
C VAL A 104 -13.55 -43.55 -15.70
N THR A 105 -13.02 -43.92 -14.53
CA THR A 105 -12.53 -42.95 -13.55
C THR A 105 -11.52 -42.01 -14.21
N PRO A 106 -11.75 -40.68 -14.19
CA PRO A 106 -10.84 -39.74 -14.83
C PRO A 106 -9.51 -39.69 -14.08
N THR A 107 -8.42 -39.51 -14.83
CA THR A 107 -7.15 -39.09 -14.23
C THR A 107 -7.21 -37.61 -13.85
N ILE A 108 -6.28 -37.14 -13.02
CA ILE A 108 -6.24 -35.73 -12.60
C ILE A 108 -6.08 -34.80 -13.81
N GLU A 109 -5.28 -35.20 -14.81
CA GLU A 109 -5.02 -34.43 -16.03
C GLU A 109 -6.26 -34.29 -16.93
N GLN A 110 -7.24 -35.18 -16.77
CA GLN A 110 -8.52 -35.14 -17.50
C GLN A 110 -9.54 -34.24 -16.81
N LEU A 111 -9.29 -33.83 -15.56
CA LEU A 111 -10.17 -32.91 -14.85
C LEU A 111 -9.74 -31.46 -15.12
N PRO A 112 -10.68 -30.53 -15.32
CA PRO A 112 -10.37 -29.10 -15.49
C PRO A 112 -9.85 -28.49 -14.17
N PHE A 113 -8.57 -28.67 -13.87
CA PHE A 113 -7.93 -28.10 -12.70
C PHE A 113 -7.60 -26.61 -12.93
N LYS A 114 -7.96 -25.75 -11.98
CA LYS A 114 -7.80 -24.29 -12.04
C LYS A 114 -6.73 -23.77 -11.09
N GLY A 115 -6.12 -24.64 -10.28
CA GLY A 115 -5.14 -24.26 -9.27
C GLY A 115 -5.78 -23.77 -7.98
N ASP A 116 -4.95 -23.18 -7.13
CA ASP A 116 -5.32 -22.69 -5.80
C ASP A 116 -6.21 -21.46 -5.85
N THR A 117 -7.10 -21.35 -4.87
CA THR A 117 -7.85 -20.13 -4.61
C THR A 117 -7.07 -19.31 -3.58
N VAL A 118 -6.66 -18.09 -3.95
CA VAL A 118 -5.78 -17.24 -3.13
C VAL A 118 -6.43 -15.89 -2.90
N ILE A 119 -6.69 -15.57 -1.64
CA ILE A 119 -7.19 -14.28 -1.18
C ILE A 119 -6.03 -13.57 -0.49
N GLY A 120 -5.73 -12.34 -0.92
CA GLY A 120 -4.72 -11.48 -0.31
C GLY A 120 -5.07 -11.04 1.11
N ASN A 121 -4.43 -9.98 1.55
CA ASN A 121 -4.60 -9.34 2.85
C ASN A 121 -5.55 -8.13 2.72
N ASP A 122 -6.17 -7.70 3.83
CA ASP A 122 -7.07 -6.53 3.84
C ASP A 122 -8.24 -6.64 2.83
N VAL A 123 -8.67 -7.85 2.48
CA VAL A 123 -9.76 -8.07 1.53
C VAL A 123 -11.10 -8.01 2.24
N TRP A 124 -12.03 -7.25 1.69
CA TRP A 124 -13.42 -7.23 2.15
C TRP A 124 -14.33 -8.00 1.20
N ILE A 125 -14.94 -9.08 1.69
CA ILE A 125 -15.85 -9.93 0.95
C ILE A 125 -17.27 -9.75 1.50
N GLY A 126 -18.15 -9.19 0.67
CA GLY A 126 -19.54 -8.96 1.00
C GLY A 126 -20.36 -10.24 1.17
N GLN A 127 -21.55 -10.10 1.76
CA GLN A 127 -22.44 -11.21 2.07
C GLN A 127 -22.81 -12.02 0.81
N ASN A 128 -22.93 -13.35 0.94
CA ASN A 128 -23.33 -14.27 -0.13
C ASN A 128 -22.47 -14.22 -1.41
N VAL A 129 -21.20 -13.82 -1.32
CA VAL A 129 -20.28 -13.91 -2.46
C VAL A 129 -19.92 -15.38 -2.73
N THR A 130 -19.90 -15.78 -4.00
CA THR A 130 -19.36 -17.08 -4.43
C THR A 130 -18.04 -16.88 -5.16
N ILE A 131 -16.98 -17.54 -4.72
CA ILE A 131 -15.64 -17.51 -5.33
C ILE A 131 -15.42 -18.85 -6.04
N MET A 132 -15.18 -18.80 -7.35
CA MET A 132 -14.96 -20.00 -8.17
C MET A 132 -13.53 -20.56 -8.01
N PRO A 133 -13.26 -21.79 -8.51
CA PRO A 133 -11.94 -22.41 -8.37
C PRO A 133 -10.82 -21.61 -9.06
N GLY A 134 -9.64 -21.57 -8.44
CA GLY A 134 -8.42 -21.00 -9.04
C GLY A 134 -8.36 -19.47 -9.07
N ILE A 135 -9.26 -18.80 -8.33
CA ILE A 135 -9.37 -17.35 -8.33
C ILE A 135 -8.32 -16.73 -7.41
N LYS A 136 -7.65 -15.69 -7.91
CA LYS A 136 -6.75 -14.83 -7.13
C LYS A 136 -7.41 -13.48 -6.85
N ILE A 137 -7.54 -13.09 -5.59
CA ILE A 137 -8.06 -11.78 -5.18
C ILE A 137 -6.92 -11.01 -4.52
N GLY A 138 -6.52 -9.89 -5.15
CA GLY A 138 -5.41 -9.06 -4.68
C GLY A 138 -5.68 -8.34 -3.36
N ASP A 139 -4.60 -7.90 -2.71
CA ASP A 139 -4.65 -7.20 -1.41
C ASP A 139 -5.55 -5.96 -1.48
N GLY A 140 -6.29 -5.69 -0.41
CA GLY A 140 -7.15 -4.50 -0.31
C GLY A 140 -8.37 -4.50 -1.25
N ALA A 141 -8.66 -5.59 -1.96
CA ALA A 141 -9.81 -5.66 -2.85
C ALA A 141 -11.15 -5.69 -2.08
N ILE A 142 -12.21 -5.23 -2.73
CA ILE A 142 -13.58 -5.26 -2.19
C ILE A 142 -14.47 -6.02 -3.17
N ILE A 143 -15.16 -7.05 -2.69
CA ILE A 143 -16.15 -7.80 -3.45
C ILE A 143 -17.55 -7.47 -2.92
N ALA A 144 -18.39 -6.86 -3.76
CA ALA A 144 -19.75 -6.50 -3.38
C ALA A 144 -20.59 -7.75 -3.05
N ALA A 145 -21.57 -7.60 -2.17
CA ALA A 145 -22.48 -8.68 -1.78
C ALA A 145 -23.20 -9.32 -2.98
N ASN A 146 -23.52 -10.60 -2.87
CA ASN A 146 -24.19 -11.44 -3.88
C ASN A 146 -23.42 -11.56 -5.22
N SER A 147 -22.10 -11.36 -5.22
CA SER A 147 -21.30 -11.47 -6.43
C SER A 147 -20.81 -12.89 -6.68
N THR A 148 -20.56 -13.24 -7.95
CA THR A 148 -19.93 -14.51 -8.34
C THR A 148 -18.62 -14.23 -9.05
N VAL A 149 -17.51 -14.49 -8.36
CA VAL A 149 -16.15 -14.18 -8.82
C VAL A 149 -15.66 -15.33 -9.70
N VAL A 150 -15.68 -15.09 -11.02
CA VAL A 150 -15.28 -16.07 -12.06
C VAL A 150 -13.95 -15.71 -12.74
N LYS A 151 -13.35 -14.58 -12.37
CA LYS A 151 -12.02 -14.10 -12.82
C LYS A 151 -11.28 -13.47 -11.66
N SER A 152 -9.94 -13.51 -11.70
CA SER A 152 -9.10 -12.89 -10.69
C SER A 152 -9.35 -11.38 -10.59
N VAL A 153 -9.09 -10.84 -9.39
CA VAL A 153 -9.40 -9.46 -9.00
C VAL A 153 -8.11 -8.75 -8.64
N GLU A 154 -7.89 -7.60 -9.27
CA GLU A 154 -6.70 -6.77 -9.04
C GLU A 154 -6.68 -6.15 -7.62
N PRO A 155 -5.51 -5.93 -7.01
CA PRO A 155 -5.39 -5.29 -5.70
C PRO A 155 -6.09 -3.93 -5.64
N TYR A 156 -6.65 -3.59 -4.48
CA TYR A 156 -7.30 -2.30 -4.22
C TYR A 156 -8.37 -1.89 -5.24
N THR A 157 -9.05 -2.87 -5.84
CA THR A 157 -10.20 -2.63 -6.73
C THR A 157 -11.51 -3.10 -6.11
N ILE A 158 -12.61 -2.59 -6.64
CA ILE A 158 -13.97 -2.97 -6.24
C ILE A 158 -14.60 -3.74 -7.40
N TYR A 159 -15.10 -4.94 -7.12
CA TYR A 159 -15.81 -5.80 -8.06
C TYR A 159 -17.21 -6.11 -7.56
N GLY A 160 -18.15 -6.36 -8.48
CA GLY A 160 -19.49 -6.81 -8.11
C GLY A 160 -20.30 -7.42 -9.26
N GLY A 161 -21.33 -8.19 -8.91
CA GLY A 161 -22.28 -8.80 -9.85
C GLY A 161 -22.05 -10.29 -10.12
N ASN A 162 -22.88 -10.87 -10.99
CA ASN A 162 -22.77 -12.25 -11.45
C ASN A 162 -22.88 -12.29 -13.00
N PRO A 163 -21.77 -12.53 -13.73
CA PRO A 163 -20.40 -12.64 -13.23
C PRO A 163 -19.91 -11.31 -12.62
N ALA A 164 -19.01 -11.40 -11.64
CA ALA A 164 -18.42 -10.22 -11.01
C ALA A 164 -17.62 -9.41 -12.04
N LYS A 165 -17.88 -8.11 -12.11
CA LYS A 165 -17.22 -7.16 -13.02
C LYS A 165 -16.52 -6.07 -12.21
N PHE A 166 -15.46 -5.54 -12.79
CA PHE A 166 -14.79 -4.35 -12.28
C PHE A 166 -15.79 -3.20 -12.16
N ILE A 167 -15.79 -2.52 -11.01
CA ILE A 167 -16.59 -1.33 -10.74
C ILE A 167 -15.69 -0.09 -10.76
N LYS A 168 -14.67 -0.05 -9.88
CA LYS A 168 -13.70 1.05 -9.80
C LYS A 168 -12.45 0.66 -9.01
N LYS A 169 -11.39 1.45 -9.15
CA LYS A 169 -10.24 1.43 -8.23
C LYS A 169 -10.62 2.15 -6.92
N ARG A 170 -10.08 1.71 -5.79
CA ARG A 170 -10.21 2.42 -4.50
C ARG A 170 -9.36 3.68 -4.47
N PHE A 171 -8.18 3.63 -5.09
CA PHE A 171 -7.16 4.69 -5.10
C PHE A 171 -6.52 4.85 -6.49
N SER A 172 -5.67 5.87 -6.67
CA SER A 172 -4.82 6.01 -7.86
C SER A 172 -3.76 4.91 -7.91
N ASP A 173 -3.20 4.65 -9.10
CA ASP A 173 -2.21 3.59 -9.29
C ASP A 173 -0.96 3.78 -8.42
N GLU A 174 -0.48 5.01 -8.29
CA GLU A 174 0.62 5.39 -7.41
C GLU A 174 0.34 5.01 -5.93
N LYS A 175 -0.87 5.32 -5.45
CA LYS A 175 -1.29 4.99 -4.08
C LYS A 175 -1.41 3.49 -3.87
N VAL A 176 -1.90 2.76 -4.88
CA VAL A 176 -1.96 1.30 -4.85
C VAL A 176 -0.55 0.71 -4.79
N GLU A 177 0.38 1.19 -5.62
CA GLU A 177 1.77 0.74 -5.60
C GLU A 177 2.44 1.01 -4.24
N PHE A 178 2.23 2.19 -3.65
CA PHE A 178 2.71 2.50 -2.32
C PHE A 178 2.15 1.54 -1.27
N LEU A 179 0.84 1.29 -1.27
CA LEU A 179 0.21 0.38 -0.30
C LEU A 179 0.71 -1.06 -0.43
N LEU A 180 0.94 -1.53 -1.66
CA LEU A 180 1.51 -2.86 -1.93
C LEU A 180 2.97 -3.00 -1.49
N LYS A 181 3.73 -1.89 -1.45
CA LYS A 181 5.07 -1.83 -0.83
C LYS A 181 5.00 -1.70 0.69
N LEU A 182 4.03 -0.94 1.19
CA LEU A 182 3.84 -0.65 2.62
C LEU A 182 3.55 -1.91 3.41
N GLN A 183 2.71 -2.79 2.85
CA GLN A 183 2.30 -4.08 3.44
C GLN A 183 2.02 -3.99 4.94
N TRP A 184 1.16 -3.05 5.33
CA TRP A 184 0.94 -2.74 6.74
C TRP A 184 0.47 -3.94 7.57
N TRP A 185 -0.17 -4.93 6.93
CA TRP A 185 -0.56 -6.22 7.53
C TRP A 185 0.63 -7.07 8.01
N ASN A 186 1.86 -6.72 7.65
CA ASN A 186 3.09 -7.37 8.11
C ASN A 186 3.80 -6.60 9.23
N TRP A 187 3.29 -5.43 9.62
CA TRP A 187 3.83 -4.67 10.75
C TRP A 187 3.63 -5.40 12.07
N SER A 188 4.43 -5.00 13.07
CA SER A 188 4.21 -5.44 14.45
C SER A 188 2.88 -4.91 15.00
N GLU A 189 2.32 -5.59 16.00
CA GLU A 189 1.06 -5.15 16.63
C GLU A 189 1.15 -3.74 17.22
N GLU A 190 2.33 -3.37 17.73
CA GLU A 190 2.62 -2.04 18.25
C GLU A 190 2.63 -0.98 17.12
N GLU A 191 3.26 -1.27 15.99
CA GLU A 191 3.26 -0.38 14.83
C GLU A 191 1.85 -0.18 14.26
N ILE A 192 1.06 -1.25 14.18
CA ILE A 192 -0.35 -1.15 13.76
C ILE A 192 -1.11 -0.26 14.75
N PHE A 193 -1.00 -0.53 16.05
CA PHE A 193 -1.67 0.25 17.10
C PHE A 193 -1.34 1.74 17.01
N ASN A 194 -0.06 2.08 16.87
CA ASN A 194 0.42 3.45 16.79
C ASN A 194 0.02 4.18 15.49
N ASN A 195 -0.53 3.47 14.50
CA ASN A 195 -0.97 4.05 13.24
C ASN A 195 -2.45 3.78 12.93
N LEU A 196 -3.26 3.32 13.89
CA LEU A 196 -4.67 2.98 13.68
C LEU A 196 -5.47 4.15 13.09
N GLU A 197 -5.29 5.37 13.60
CA GLU A 197 -5.98 6.56 13.09
C GLU A 197 -5.60 6.83 11.62
N LYS A 198 -4.36 6.55 11.23
CA LYS A 198 -3.91 6.70 9.84
C LYS A 198 -4.45 5.60 8.94
N LEU A 199 -4.50 4.37 9.43
CA LEU A 199 -5.03 3.24 8.66
C LEU A 199 -6.53 3.34 8.42
N THR A 200 -7.26 4.08 9.26
CA THR A 200 -8.73 4.10 9.26
C THR A 200 -9.36 5.41 8.78
N THR A 201 -8.57 6.42 8.40
CA THR A 201 -9.08 7.73 7.96
C THR A 201 -8.69 8.05 6.51
N GLY A 202 -9.52 8.84 5.83
CA GLY A 202 -9.28 9.24 4.44
C GLY A 202 -8.01 10.08 4.24
N THR A 203 -7.59 10.83 5.26
CA THR A 203 -6.34 11.61 5.27
C THR A 203 -5.13 10.79 5.70
N GLY A 204 -5.35 9.64 6.32
CA GLY A 204 -4.28 8.84 6.91
C GLY A 204 -3.33 8.22 5.89
N LEU A 205 -3.82 7.85 4.70
CA LEU A 205 -2.96 7.44 3.59
C LEU A 205 -2.01 8.57 3.16
N GLU A 206 -2.52 9.80 3.05
CA GLU A 206 -1.66 10.96 2.76
C GLU A 206 -0.65 11.21 3.88
N GLN A 207 -1.03 11.03 5.13
CA GLN A 207 -0.10 11.14 6.25
C GLN A 207 0.97 10.05 6.24
N LEU A 208 0.67 8.85 5.73
CA LEU A 208 1.64 7.76 5.57
C LEU A 208 2.54 7.98 4.35
N LEU A 209 2.01 8.52 3.26
CA LEU A 209 2.79 8.95 2.09
C LEU A 209 3.74 10.11 2.43
N ASN A 210 3.26 11.06 3.23
CA ASN A 210 4.02 12.23 3.66
C ASN A 210 4.90 11.96 4.88
N LYS A 211 4.77 10.80 5.53
CA LYS A 211 5.76 10.34 6.51
C LYS A 211 7.00 10.00 5.70
N SER A 212 7.88 10.99 5.54
CA SER A 212 9.20 10.85 4.97
C SER A 212 9.81 9.51 5.36
N LEU A 213 10.00 8.66 4.35
CA LEU A 213 10.72 7.40 4.46
C LEU A 213 12.21 7.61 4.72
N ASP A 214 12.67 8.87 4.70
CA ASP A 214 14.07 9.22 4.91
C ASP A 214 14.33 9.49 6.38
N PRO A 215 15.18 8.67 7.05
CA PRO A 215 15.61 8.91 8.42
C PRO A 215 16.61 10.08 8.54
N GLY A 216 16.83 10.83 7.45
CA GLY A 216 17.97 11.70 7.28
C GLY A 216 19.25 10.91 6.96
N PRO A 217 20.43 11.55 7.05
CA PRO A 217 20.63 12.96 7.37
C PRO A 217 19.95 13.89 6.36
N PHE A 218 19.49 15.05 6.83
CA PHE A 218 18.93 16.10 5.98
C PHE A 218 19.92 17.25 5.81
N TYR A 219 19.82 17.91 4.66
CA TYR A 219 20.72 18.97 4.25
C TYR A 219 19.98 20.22 3.79
N HIS A 220 20.55 21.38 4.11
CA HIS A 220 20.09 22.69 3.64
C HIS A 220 21.27 23.45 3.02
N GLY A 221 21.20 23.68 1.71
CA GLY A 221 22.16 24.52 1.01
C GLY A 221 21.75 26.00 1.05
N THR A 222 22.69 26.88 1.41
CA THR A 222 22.46 28.32 1.50
C THR A 222 23.76 29.11 1.40
N LYS A 223 23.68 30.44 1.31
CA LYS A 223 24.83 31.36 1.46
C LYS A 223 24.85 32.05 2.83
N ALA A 224 23.91 31.71 3.71
CA ALA A 224 23.89 32.20 5.08
C ALA A 224 25.04 31.59 5.90
N ASP A 225 25.66 32.42 6.73
CA ASP A 225 26.68 31.99 7.69
C ASP A 225 25.98 31.60 9.00
N LEU A 226 25.89 30.30 9.27
CA LEU A 226 25.14 29.69 10.37
C LEU A 226 26.09 28.87 11.24
N LYS A 227 25.71 28.70 12.50
CA LYS A 227 26.43 27.89 13.48
C LYS A 227 25.59 26.71 13.95
N VAL A 228 26.26 25.66 14.41
CA VAL A 228 25.58 24.54 15.08
C VAL A 228 24.75 25.06 16.25
N GLY A 229 23.48 24.67 16.28
CA GLY A 229 22.47 25.13 17.24
C GLY A 229 21.55 26.22 16.69
N ASP A 230 21.92 26.90 15.61
CA ASP A 230 21.07 27.93 15.01
C ASP A 230 19.76 27.32 14.48
N LEU A 231 18.69 28.11 14.55
CA LEU A 231 17.39 27.78 14.00
C LEU A 231 17.17 28.58 12.72
N LEU A 232 17.02 27.85 11.62
CA LEU A 232 16.47 28.38 10.39
C LEU A 232 14.96 28.50 10.58
N GLU A 233 14.39 29.68 10.40
CA GLU A 233 12.95 29.95 10.54
C GLU A 233 12.34 30.42 9.21
N PRO A 234 11.05 30.13 8.93
CA PRO A 234 10.36 30.75 7.80
C PRO A 234 10.18 32.27 8.02
N GLY A 235 9.86 33.01 6.96
CA GLY A 235 9.55 34.45 7.03
C GLY A 235 10.65 35.38 6.50
N PHE A 236 11.79 34.83 6.08
CA PHE A 236 12.79 35.55 5.28
C PHE A 236 12.41 35.57 3.79
N SER A 237 12.97 36.51 3.03
CA SER A 237 12.78 36.57 1.58
C SER A 237 13.34 35.34 0.88
N SER A 238 12.55 34.72 0.00
CA SER A 238 12.99 33.57 -0.80
C SER A 238 14.23 33.88 -1.64
N ASN A 239 15.08 32.86 -1.83
CA ASN A 239 16.21 32.87 -2.78
C ASN A 239 15.75 32.74 -4.24
N TYR A 240 14.47 32.46 -4.49
CA TYR A 240 13.94 32.22 -5.83
C TYR A 240 12.71 33.10 -6.13
N GLY A 241 12.40 33.31 -7.41
CA GLY A 241 11.21 34.03 -7.87
C GLY A 241 11.17 35.52 -7.48
N GLU A 242 9.99 36.04 -7.16
CA GLU A 242 9.72 37.43 -6.74
C GLU A 242 10.22 37.78 -5.32
N ARG A 243 10.94 36.88 -4.64
CA ARG A 243 11.49 37.09 -3.28
C ARG A 243 10.43 37.41 -2.22
N LYS A 244 9.24 36.83 -2.37
CA LYS A 244 8.18 36.84 -1.34
C LYS A 244 8.70 36.25 -0.02
N LYS A 245 8.07 36.62 1.09
CA LYS A 245 8.36 36.01 2.40
C LYS A 245 8.03 34.52 2.32
N ALA A 246 9.02 33.67 2.53
CA ALA A 246 8.85 32.23 2.42
C ALA A 246 8.03 31.72 3.62
N ASN A 247 6.91 31.06 3.33
CA ASN A 247 6.09 30.39 4.35
C ASN A 247 6.69 29.05 4.81
N PHE A 248 7.71 28.56 4.10
CA PHE A 248 8.35 27.28 4.33
C PHE A 248 9.87 27.39 4.24
N ILE A 249 10.56 26.47 4.91
CA ILE A 249 11.98 26.20 4.73
C ILE A 249 12.14 24.90 3.98
N TYR A 250 13.04 24.89 3.01
CA TYR A 250 13.29 23.76 2.13
C TYR A 250 14.57 23.03 2.54
N PHE A 251 14.55 21.70 2.48
CA PHE A 251 15.68 20.83 2.78
C PHE A 251 15.56 19.52 2.01
N THR A 252 16.60 18.69 2.01
CA THR A 252 16.63 17.46 1.21
C THR A 252 17.39 16.34 1.91
N ALA A 253 17.11 15.09 1.55
CA ALA A 253 17.90 13.92 1.95
C ALA A 253 18.99 13.53 0.93
N THR A 254 19.24 14.36 -0.09
CA THR A 254 20.32 14.14 -1.08
C THR A 254 21.33 15.29 -1.06
N MET A 255 22.61 14.95 -1.29
CA MET A 255 23.68 15.96 -1.38
C MET A 255 23.52 16.83 -2.62
N ASP A 256 23.18 16.23 -3.76
CA ASP A 256 23.02 16.93 -5.05
C ASP A 256 22.01 18.08 -4.98
N ALA A 257 20.82 17.84 -4.43
CA ALA A 257 19.82 18.89 -4.25
C ALA A 257 20.25 19.96 -3.22
N ALA A 258 21.09 19.60 -2.24
CA ALA A 258 21.64 20.56 -1.29
C ALA A 258 22.71 21.44 -1.94
N ILE A 259 23.55 20.88 -2.82
CA ILE A 259 24.51 21.62 -3.64
C ILE A 259 23.79 22.66 -4.49
N TRP A 260 22.72 22.27 -5.19
CA TRP A 260 21.88 23.22 -5.93
C TRP A 260 21.34 24.35 -5.04
N GLY A 261 20.89 24.02 -3.83
CA GLY A 261 20.45 25.01 -2.84
C GLY A 261 21.53 26.03 -2.47
N ALA A 262 22.79 25.60 -2.34
CA ALA A 262 23.92 26.45 -2.00
C ALA A 262 24.39 27.31 -3.19
N GLU A 263 24.51 26.73 -4.38
CA GLU A 263 24.99 27.41 -5.58
C GLU A 263 23.99 28.45 -6.10
N LEU A 264 22.70 28.11 -6.09
CA LEU A 264 21.63 28.99 -6.58
C LEU A 264 21.14 30.00 -5.53
N ALA A 265 21.64 29.93 -4.28
CA ALA A 265 21.25 30.86 -3.24
C ALA A 265 21.64 32.31 -3.62
N VAL A 266 20.80 33.27 -3.24
CA VAL A 266 21.03 34.68 -3.55
C VAL A 266 22.08 35.26 -2.60
N GLY A 267 23.00 36.05 -3.16
CA GLY A 267 24.04 36.75 -2.40
C GLY A 267 25.45 36.49 -2.93
N ASN A 268 26.40 37.29 -2.45
CA ASN A 268 27.80 37.26 -2.85
C ASN A 268 28.68 36.44 -1.90
N GLN A 269 28.09 35.84 -0.86
CA GLN A 269 28.82 34.97 0.06
C GLN A 269 29.05 33.58 -0.57
N PRO A 270 30.07 32.83 -0.14
CA PRO A 270 30.25 31.45 -0.55
C PRO A 270 29.04 30.58 -0.21
N GLY A 271 28.72 29.63 -1.08
CA GLY A 271 27.72 28.60 -0.79
C GLY A 271 28.20 27.69 0.35
N ARG A 272 27.27 27.24 1.17
CA ARG A 272 27.48 26.37 2.33
C ARG A 272 26.36 25.33 2.39
N ILE A 273 26.67 24.14 2.88
CA ILE A 273 25.71 23.06 3.09
C ILE A 273 25.71 22.69 4.57
N TYR A 274 24.55 22.78 5.20
CA TYR A 274 24.38 22.42 6.60
C TYR A 274 23.61 21.12 6.72
N GLN A 275 24.06 20.25 7.64
CA GLN A 275 23.23 19.16 8.13
C GLN A 275 22.21 19.74 9.11
N VAL A 276 20.94 19.38 8.91
CA VAL A 276 19.82 19.97 9.65
C VAL A 276 18.86 18.92 10.18
N GLU A 277 18.15 19.25 11.26
CA GLU A 277 17.08 18.44 11.82
C GLU A 277 15.77 19.25 11.86
N PRO A 278 14.66 18.70 11.31
CA PRO A 278 13.36 19.36 11.44
C PRO A 278 12.86 19.30 12.88
N THR A 279 12.47 20.45 13.42
CA THR A 279 11.92 20.55 14.79
C THR A 279 10.42 20.23 14.87
N GLY A 280 9.78 19.98 13.72
CA GLY A 280 8.36 19.67 13.61
C GLY A 280 8.08 18.85 12.36
N THR A 281 6.80 18.74 12.00
CA THR A 281 6.37 17.98 10.83
C THR A 281 6.79 18.66 9.53
N PHE A 282 7.07 17.87 8.51
CA PHE A 282 7.43 18.33 7.17
C PHE A 282 6.71 17.51 6.10
N GLU A 283 6.70 18.03 4.88
CA GLU A 283 6.04 17.41 3.72
C GLU A 283 6.98 17.42 2.51
N ASN A 284 6.66 16.63 1.49
CA ASN A 284 7.37 16.64 0.21
C ASN A 284 7.31 18.05 -0.42
N ASP A 285 8.39 18.50 -1.05
CA ASP A 285 8.42 19.79 -1.76
C ASP A 285 7.59 19.70 -3.07
N PRO A 286 6.42 20.36 -3.16
CA PRO A 286 5.55 20.27 -4.33
C PRO A 286 6.19 20.80 -5.62
N ASN A 287 7.28 21.58 -5.55
CA ASN A 287 7.98 22.08 -6.74
C ASN A 287 8.85 21.02 -7.39
N LEU A 288 9.20 19.96 -6.65
CA LEU A 288 10.10 18.89 -7.05
C LEU A 288 9.44 17.50 -6.96
N THR A 289 8.12 17.44 -6.76
CA THR A 289 7.32 16.19 -6.70
C THR A 289 6.20 16.12 -7.74
N ASP A 290 5.29 15.15 -7.61
CA ASP A 290 4.25 14.71 -8.57
C ASP A 290 3.40 15.80 -9.23
N LYS A 291 3.39 17.02 -8.69
CA LYS A 291 2.81 18.19 -9.38
C LYS A 291 3.61 18.60 -10.63
N LYS A 292 4.89 18.20 -10.72
CA LYS A 292 5.84 18.51 -11.81
C LYS A 292 6.69 17.32 -12.25
N PHE A 293 7.06 16.42 -11.34
CA PHE A 293 7.84 15.21 -11.60
C PHE A 293 7.27 14.02 -10.80
N PRO A 294 6.96 12.85 -11.41
CA PRO A 294 6.42 11.73 -10.66
C PRO A 294 7.35 11.25 -9.52
N GLY A 295 6.81 11.09 -8.31
CA GLY A 295 7.50 10.78 -7.05
C GLY A 295 8.18 11.97 -6.38
N ASN A 296 8.97 11.71 -5.33
CA ASN A 296 9.94 12.67 -4.77
C ASN A 296 11.38 12.26 -5.14
N PRO A 297 11.78 12.32 -6.42
CA PRO A 297 13.06 11.78 -6.89
C PRO A 297 14.28 12.49 -6.30
N THR A 298 14.16 13.78 -5.99
CA THR A 298 15.22 14.58 -5.35
C THR A 298 15.20 14.47 -3.83
N ARG A 299 14.23 13.72 -3.26
CA ARG A 299 13.99 13.58 -1.82
C ARG A 299 14.01 14.95 -1.14
N SER A 300 13.28 15.90 -1.73
CA SER A 300 13.19 17.29 -1.29
C SER A 300 11.93 17.51 -0.47
N TYR A 301 12.05 18.31 0.57
CA TYR A 301 11.04 18.52 1.59
C TYR A 301 10.90 19.99 1.92
N ARG A 302 9.74 20.34 2.50
CA ARG A 302 9.50 21.66 3.07
C ARG A 302 8.80 21.57 4.43
N THR A 303 9.07 22.55 5.29
CA THR A 303 8.49 22.63 6.64
C THR A 303 8.10 24.05 7.01
N LYS A 304 7.06 24.20 7.84
CA LYS A 304 6.71 25.47 8.50
C LYS A 304 7.38 25.63 9.87
N SER A 305 7.88 24.53 10.45
CA SER A 305 8.63 24.54 11.70
C SER A 305 10.11 24.82 11.43
N PRO A 306 10.85 25.38 12.40
CA PRO A 306 12.27 25.64 12.22
C PRO A 306 13.10 24.39 11.90
N LEU A 307 14.22 24.57 11.19
CA LEU A 307 15.26 23.55 11.06
C LEU A 307 16.42 23.90 11.99
N ARG A 308 16.87 22.94 12.79
CA ARG A 308 18.05 23.10 13.64
C ARG A 308 19.31 22.72 12.86
N VAL A 309 20.30 23.59 12.84
CA VAL A 309 21.63 23.27 12.30
C VAL A 309 22.36 22.36 13.28
N VAL A 310 22.74 21.16 12.83
CA VAL A 310 23.47 20.17 13.64
C VAL A 310 24.92 19.97 13.19
N GLY A 311 25.26 20.44 11.99
CA GLY A 311 26.61 20.40 11.45
C GLY A 311 26.74 21.18 10.15
N GLU A 312 27.97 21.40 9.71
CA GLU A 312 28.31 21.92 8.38
C GLU A 312 29.06 20.84 7.60
N VAL A 313 28.70 20.66 6.33
CA VAL A 313 29.40 19.77 5.40
C VAL A 313 30.48 20.60 4.72
N LEU A 314 31.75 20.29 4.99
CA LEU A 314 32.89 21.04 4.44
C LEU A 314 33.40 20.42 3.13
N ASP A 315 33.31 19.10 3.00
CA ASP A 315 33.86 18.34 1.88
C ASP A 315 32.78 18.04 0.83
N TRP A 316 32.27 19.08 0.17
CA TRP A 316 31.38 18.93 -0.98
C TRP A 316 31.99 19.56 -2.23
N GLU A 317 31.76 18.92 -3.37
CA GLU A 317 32.16 19.42 -4.68
C GLU A 317 30.93 19.99 -5.38
N GLY A 318 31.03 21.22 -5.86
CA GLY A 318 29.99 21.85 -6.65
C GLY A 318 29.84 21.22 -8.03
N HIS A 319 28.78 21.60 -8.73
CA HIS A 319 28.60 21.18 -10.12
C HIS A 319 29.68 21.81 -11.00
N ALA A 320 29.97 21.16 -12.14
CA ALA A 320 30.88 21.72 -13.12
C ALA A 320 30.40 23.14 -13.55
N PRO A 321 31.29 24.12 -13.75
CA PRO A 321 30.89 25.50 -14.06
C PRO A 321 29.91 25.63 -15.23
N GLU A 322 30.06 24.78 -16.25
CA GLU A 322 29.16 24.73 -17.41
C GLU A 322 27.74 24.27 -17.03
N VAL A 323 27.62 23.32 -16.10
CA VAL A 323 26.33 22.80 -15.63
C VAL A 323 25.61 23.86 -14.80
N LEU A 324 26.33 24.53 -13.90
CA LEU A 324 25.78 25.63 -13.11
C LEU A 324 25.34 26.80 -14.01
N GLN A 325 26.17 27.20 -14.98
CA GLN A 325 25.83 28.29 -15.90
C GLN A 325 24.59 27.95 -16.73
N ASN A 326 24.50 26.73 -17.27
CA ASN A 326 23.31 26.27 -18.00
C ASN A 326 22.04 26.33 -17.15
N MET A 327 22.12 25.99 -15.87
CA MET A 327 20.99 26.08 -14.94
C MET A 327 20.57 27.54 -14.69
N LEU A 328 21.55 28.43 -14.46
CA LEU A 328 21.30 29.87 -14.28
C LEU A 328 20.63 30.49 -15.51
N ASP A 329 21.14 30.17 -16.71
CA ASP A 329 20.59 30.65 -17.98
C ASP A 329 19.13 30.17 -18.19
N ASN A 330 18.85 28.91 -17.82
CA ASN A 330 17.50 28.37 -17.87
C ASN A 330 16.54 29.06 -16.89
N LEU A 331 16.98 29.33 -15.66
CA LEU A 331 16.19 30.08 -14.67
C LEU A 331 15.89 31.50 -15.15
N GLU A 332 16.87 32.17 -15.78
CA GLU A 332 16.66 33.51 -16.34
C GLU A 332 15.66 33.47 -17.50
N LYS A 333 15.74 32.47 -18.37
CA LYS A 333 14.79 32.25 -19.47
C LYS A 333 13.37 32.04 -18.95
N LEU A 334 13.18 31.21 -17.94
CA LEU A 334 11.86 30.96 -17.31
C LEU A 334 11.30 32.25 -16.68
N LYS A 335 12.15 33.02 -16.01
CA LYS A 335 11.78 34.32 -15.44
C LYS A 335 11.30 35.30 -16.51
N ARG A 336 11.97 35.36 -17.67
CA ARG A 336 11.54 36.19 -18.82
C ARG A 336 10.20 35.74 -19.41
N GLN A 337 9.82 34.48 -19.22
CA GLN A 337 8.54 33.91 -19.63
C GLN A 337 7.43 34.06 -18.58
N GLY A 338 7.71 34.68 -17.43
CA GLY A 338 6.76 34.82 -16.32
C GLY A 338 6.44 33.53 -15.58
N ILE A 339 7.26 32.48 -15.75
CA ILE A 339 7.09 31.19 -15.05
C ILE A 339 7.88 31.26 -13.74
N GLU A 340 7.17 31.20 -12.61
CA GLU A 340 7.80 31.23 -11.28
C GLU A 340 8.37 29.85 -10.88
N ALA A 341 9.50 29.87 -10.18
CA ALA A 341 10.18 28.66 -9.72
C ALA A 341 9.55 28.04 -8.46
N ILE A 342 8.77 28.82 -7.71
CA ILE A 342 8.12 28.39 -6.46
C ILE A 342 6.64 28.69 -6.55
N ASN A 343 5.81 27.67 -6.39
CA ASN A 343 4.39 27.83 -6.08
C ASN A 343 4.24 27.82 -4.54
N ASP A 344 3.90 28.97 -3.94
CA ASP A 344 3.70 29.10 -2.48
C ASP A 344 2.57 28.19 -1.96
#